data_AF-A0A177EUY1-F1
#
_entry.id   AF-A0A177EUY1-F1
#
_cell.length_a   1.000
_cell.length_b   1.000
_cell.length_c   1.000
_cell.angle_alpha   90.00
_cell.angle_beta   90.00
_cell.angle_gamma   90.00
#
_symmetry.space_group_name_H-M   'P 1'
#
loop_
_entity.id
_entity.type
_entity.pdbx_description
1 polymer ?
#
loop_
_entity_poly.entity_id
_entity_poly.type
_entity_poly.pdbx_seq_one_letter_code
_entity_poly.pdbx_strand_id
1 'polypeptide(L)'
;MADRSPLSPIRTYHCLCTTLVLATAHDLNSLPRRNEPVQDGALILAPPVDITRVESLEMLESKPATSVLLNVAPERRPVMIRREDGFEKRTLLRCIRCKLVLGYNLDDSQFEKQEGNPRPVYLLPGGLLSTQDMVEGKQAQTPAWAEQK
;
A
#
# COMPACT_ATOMS: atom_id res chain seq x y z
N MET A 1 15.89 -16.63 28.67
CA MET A 1 16.71 -16.00 27.61
C MET A 1 15.74 -15.55 26.53
N ALA A 2 15.48 -14.24 26.41
CA ALA A 2 14.60 -13.73 25.38
C ALA A 2 15.32 -13.84 24.03
N ASP A 3 14.75 -14.62 23.13
CA ASP A 3 15.19 -14.75 21.74
C ASP A 3 14.97 -13.40 21.04
N ARG A 4 16.04 -12.62 20.94
CA ARG A 4 16.01 -11.30 20.31
C ARG A 4 16.29 -11.51 18.82
N SER A 5 15.28 -11.98 18.09
CA SER A 5 15.32 -12.01 16.63
C SER A 5 15.80 -10.65 16.12
N PRO A 6 16.73 -10.59 15.15
CA PRO A 6 17.27 -9.34 14.67
C PRO A 6 16.14 -8.43 14.19
N LEU A 7 16.11 -7.18 14.69
CA LEU A 7 15.14 -6.19 14.27
C LEU A 7 15.26 -5.98 12.75
N SER A 8 14.19 -6.26 12.01
CA SER A 8 14.17 -6.01 10.57
C SER A 8 14.31 -4.50 10.32
N PRO A 9 15.19 -4.07 9.40
CA PRO A 9 15.37 -2.65 9.12
C PRO A 9 14.08 -2.06 8.54
N ILE A 10 13.69 -0.88 9.04
CA ILE A 10 12.55 -0.14 8.49
C ILE A 10 12.98 0.53 7.19
N ARG A 11 12.23 0.25 6.13
CA ARG A 11 12.39 0.85 4.81
C ARG A 11 11.30 1.88 4.58
N THR A 12 11.69 2.99 3.98
CA THR A 12 10.79 4.11 3.71
C THR A 12 10.70 4.37 2.22
N TYR A 13 9.50 4.70 1.76
CA TYR A 13 9.18 4.90 0.35
C TYR A 13 8.37 6.17 0.16
N HIS A 14 8.68 6.84 -0.94
CA HIS A 14 8.16 8.13 -1.32
C HIS A 14 7.32 8.00 -2.59
N CYS A 15 6.26 8.81 -2.68
CA CYS A 15 5.55 9.06 -3.91
C CYS A 15 6.51 9.72 -4.92
N LEU A 16 6.19 9.65 -6.22
CA LEU A 16 6.92 10.37 -7.28
C LEU A 16 7.05 11.88 -7.03
N CYS A 17 6.12 12.46 -6.26
CA CYS A 17 6.22 13.85 -5.82
C CYS A 17 7.17 14.06 -4.62
N THR A 18 7.98 13.09 -4.21
CA THR A 18 8.88 13.13 -3.04
C THR A 18 8.22 13.18 -1.66
N THR A 19 6.90 13.01 -1.57
CA THR A 19 6.21 12.87 -0.27
C THR A 19 6.42 11.46 0.28
N LEU A 20 6.86 11.36 1.55
CA LEU A 20 6.94 10.08 2.27
C LEU A 20 5.53 9.49 2.42
N VAL A 21 5.34 8.25 1.93
CA VAL A 21 4.02 7.61 1.88
C VAL A 21 3.93 6.23 2.49
N LEU A 22 5.07 5.54 2.70
CA LEU A 22 5.09 4.22 3.29
C LEU A 22 6.35 4.04 4.14
N ALA A 23 6.17 3.53 5.36
CA ALA A 23 7.23 2.95 6.18
C ALA A 23 6.87 1.49 6.44
N THR A 24 7.81 0.56 6.23
CA THR A 24 7.53 -0.88 6.39
C THR A 24 8.77 -1.66 6.77
N ALA A 25 8.58 -2.73 7.54
CA ALA A 25 9.62 -3.74 7.78
C ALA A 25 9.79 -4.71 6.60
N HIS A 26 8.92 -4.68 5.59
CA HIS A 26 8.98 -5.56 4.44
C HIS A 26 9.92 -5.03 3.34
N ASP A 27 10.63 -5.95 2.69
CA ASP A 27 11.30 -5.66 1.42
C ASP A 27 10.29 -5.73 0.28
N LEU A 28 9.99 -4.59 -0.37
CA LEU A 28 9.01 -4.54 -1.46
C LEU A 28 9.41 -5.42 -2.66
N ASN A 29 10.70 -5.70 -2.85
CA ASN A 29 11.17 -6.54 -3.94
C ASN A 29 10.91 -8.03 -3.71
N SER A 30 10.73 -8.46 -2.46
CA SER A 30 10.45 -9.86 -2.10
C SER A 30 8.95 -10.12 -1.89
N LEU A 31 8.11 -9.09 -1.99
CA LEU A 31 6.67 -9.26 -1.79
C LEU A 31 6.04 -10.02 -2.97
N PRO A 32 5.05 -10.89 -2.69
CA PRO A 32 4.28 -11.53 -3.75
C PRO A 32 3.50 -10.48 -4.54
N ARG A 33 3.31 -10.75 -5.82
CA ARG A 33 2.50 -9.93 -6.73
C ARG A 33 1.16 -10.60 -6.97
N ARG A 34 0.14 -9.79 -7.21
CA ARG A 34 -1.11 -10.29 -7.76
C ARG A 34 -0.85 -10.89 -9.14
N ASN A 35 -1.41 -12.08 -9.35
CA ASN A 35 -1.34 -12.83 -10.61
C ASN A 35 -2.75 -12.98 -11.19
N GLU A 36 -2.86 -13.70 -12.32
CA GLU A 36 -4.13 -13.99 -12.99
C GLU A 36 -5.25 -14.40 -12.02
N PRO A 37 -6.49 -13.90 -12.22
CA PRO A 37 -6.97 -13.15 -13.39
C PRO A 37 -6.63 -11.65 -13.38
N VAL A 38 -5.85 -11.17 -12.41
CA VAL A 38 -5.52 -9.75 -12.25
C VAL A 38 -4.17 -9.42 -12.90
N GLN A 39 -4.16 -8.46 -13.83
CA GLN A 39 -2.97 -8.09 -14.60
C GLN A 39 -2.34 -6.74 -14.17
N ASP A 40 -2.68 -6.23 -12.98
CA ASP A 40 -2.12 -4.96 -12.49
C ASP A 40 -0.73 -5.09 -11.83
N GLY A 41 -0.25 -6.31 -11.60
CA GLY A 41 1.06 -6.59 -11.02
C GLY A 41 1.28 -5.99 -9.63
N ALA A 42 0.21 -5.68 -8.90
CA ALA A 42 0.28 -5.03 -7.61
C ALA A 42 1.02 -5.89 -6.57
N LEU A 43 1.90 -5.26 -5.79
CA LEU A 43 2.56 -5.90 -4.65
C LEU A 43 1.55 -6.10 -3.52
N ILE A 44 1.56 -7.27 -2.91
CA ILE A 44 0.67 -7.61 -1.79
C ILE A 44 1.43 -7.30 -0.49
N LEU A 45 1.08 -6.17 0.14
CA LEU A 45 1.62 -5.78 1.43
C LEU A 45 0.85 -6.49 2.55
N ALA A 46 1.57 -7.32 3.30
CA ALA A 46 1.00 -8.13 4.37
C ALA A 46 0.48 -7.25 5.52
N PRO A 47 -0.68 -7.58 6.09
CA PRO A 47 -1.15 -6.93 7.30
C PRO A 47 -0.30 -7.32 8.54
N PRO A 48 -0.39 -6.56 9.65
CA PRO A 48 -1.19 -5.35 9.83
C PRO A 48 -0.59 -4.11 9.15
N VAL A 49 -1.38 -3.46 8.30
CA VAL A 49 -1.04 -2.17 7.69
C VAL A 49 -1.88 -1.09 8.35
N ASP A 50 -1.25 -0.16 9.02
CA ASP A 50 -1.90 1.05 9.50
C ASP A 50 -1.93 2.09 8.40
N ILE A 51 -3.07 2.72 8.18
CA ILE A 51 -3.21 3.88 7.30
C ILE A 51 -3.51 5.02 8.23
N THR A 52 -2.51 5.86 8.53
CA THR A 52 -2.65 6.92 9.54
C THR A 52 -3.78 7.87 9.14
N ARG A 53 -4.95 7.70 9.75
CA ARG A 53 -6.07 8.62 9.66
C ARG A 53 -6.06 9.51 10.89
N VAL A 54 -6.39 10.78 10.68
CA VAL A 54 -6.56 11.74 11.79
C VAL A 54 -7.61 11.24 12.79
N GLU A 55 -8.62 10.53 12.32
CA GLU A 55 -9.73 9.94 13.11
C GLU A 55 -9.30 8.73 13.96
N SER A 56 -8.16 8.09 13.66
CA SER A 56 -7.69 6.90 14.38
C SER A 56 -6.86 7.22 15.62
N LEU A 57 -6.63 8.50 15.91
CA LEU A 57 -5.85 8.97 17.07
C LEU A 57 -6.62 8.83 18.40
N GLU A 58 -7.93 8.57 18.37
CA GLU A 58 -8.77 8.53 19.57
C GLU A 58 -8.87 7.15 20.23
N MET A 59 -8.32 6.09 19.61
CA MET A 59 -8.38 4.70 20.11
C MET A 59 -6.99 4.04 20.22
N LEU A 60 -6.03 4.70 20.86
CA LEU A 60 -4.63 4.24 21.05
C LEU A 60 -4.50 3.02 22.01
N GLU A 61 -5.12 1.90 21.66
CA GLU A 61 -4.43 0.62 21.85
C GLU A 61 -3.47 0.50 20.66
N SER A 62 -2.19 0.76 20.92
CA SER A 62 -1.11 0.70 19.90
C SER A 62 -0.89 -0.74 19.43
N LYS A 63 -1.77 -1.22 18.55
CA LYS A 63 -1.57 -2.50 17.87
C LYS A 63 -0.29 -2.37 17.05
N PRO A 64 0.67 -3.30 17.18
CA PRO A 64 1.92 -3.24 16.44
C PRO A 64 1.63 -3.39 14.95
N ALA A 65 1.84 -2.34 14.17
CA ALA A 65 1.77 -2.37 12.71
C ALA A 65 3.14 -2.71 12.13
N THR A 66 3.19 -3.59 11.13
CA THR A 66 4.44 -3.88 10.39
C THR A 66 4.69 -2.87 9.28
N SER A 67 3.63 -2.20 8.85
CA SER A 67 3.66 -1.19 7.80
C SER A 67 2.72 -0.03 8.13
N VAL A 68 3.13 1.18 7.77
CA VAL A 68 2.36 2.41 7.99
C VAL A 68 2.32 3.21 6.69
N LEU A 69 1.11 3.48 6.19
CA LEU A 69 0.88 4.42 5.10
C LEU A 69 0.69 5.82 5.66
N LEU A 70 1.56 6.72 5.26
CA LEU A 70 1.64 8.12 5.69
C LEU A 70 1.17 9.01 4.54
N ASN A 71 0.49 10.13 4.79
CA ASN A 71 0.12 11.05 3.70
C ASN A 71 -0.63 10.37 2.53
N VAL A 72 -1.38 9.30 2.82
CA VAL A 72 -2.21 8.55 1.88
C VAL A 72 -3.66 8.66 2.30
N ALA A 73 -4.55 8.97 1.36
CA ALA A 73 -5.99 9.00 1.61
C ALA A 73 -6.72 7.96 0.74
N PRO A 74 -7.66 7.20 1.31
CA PRO A 74 -8.58 6.39 0.52
C PRO A 74 -9.54 7.28 -0.26
N GLU A 75 -9.84 6.89 -1.48
CA GLU A 75 -10.81 7.56 -2.33
C GLU A 75 -12.23 7.27 -1.83
N ARG A 76 -13.06 8.31 -1.72
CA ARG A 76 -14.43 8.20 -1.19
C ARG A 76 -15.35 7.34 -2.05
N ARG A 77 -15.08 7.29 -3.36
CA ARG A 77 -15.85 6.52 -4.33
C ARG A 77 -15.03 5.32 -4.77
N PRO A 78 -15.38 4.09 -4.36
CA PRO A 78 -14.69 2.91 -4.83
C PRO A 78 -14.95 2.69 -6.33
N VAL A 79 -13.99 2.09 -7.00
CA VAL A 79 -14.07 1.72 -8.41
C VAL A 79 -14.48 0.25 -8.51
N MET A 80 -15.45 -0.04 -9.38
CA MET A 80 -15.87 -1.41 -9.70
C MET A 80 -15.16 -1.86 -10.98
N ILE A 81 -14.32 -2.88 -10.87
CA ILE A 81 -13.69 -3.52 -12.03
C ILE A 81 -14.52 -4.73 -12.42
N ARG A 82 -14.97 -4.76 -13.68
CA ARG A 82 -15.65 -5.91 -14.28
C ARG A 82 -14.62 -6.92 -14.76
N ARG A 83 -14.85 -8.20 -14.47
CA ARG A 83 -14.02 -9.32 -14.89
C ARG A 83 -14.87 -10.45 -15.42
N GLU A 84 -14.22 -11.43 -16.02
CA GLU A 84 -14.85 -12.67 -16.48
C GLU A 84 -15.39 -13.50 -15.31
N ASP A 85 -14.73 -13.44 -14.14
CA ASP A 85 -15.09 -14.14 -12.90
C ASP A 85 -16.00 -13.34 -11.96
N GLY A 86 -16.40 -12.12 -12.35
CA GLY A 86 -17.31 -11.28 -11.57
C GLY A 86 -16.88 -9.82 -11.46
N PHE A 87 -16.92 -9.28 -10.24
CA PHE A 87 -16.62 -7.87 -9.97
C PHE A 87 -15.65 -7.73 -8.82
N GLU A 88 -14.64 -6.87 -8.99
CA GLU A 88 -13.74 -6.46 -7.92
C GLU A 88 -13.99 -5.00 -7.54
N LYS A 89 -14.34 -4.78 -6.27
CA LYS A 89 -14.50 -3.44 -5.71
C LYS A 89 -13.20 -2.98 -5.07
N ARG A 90 -12.66 -1.87 -5.58
CA ARG A 90 -11.39 -1.27 -5.14
C ARG A 90 -11.61 0.11 -4.53
N THR A 91 -11.10 0.32 -3.32
CA THR A 91 -10.94 1.66 -2.74
C THR A 91 -9.52 2.13 -3.05
N LEU A 92 -9.37 3.09 -3.98
CA LEU A 92 -8.06 3.58 -4.39
C LEU A 92 -7.38 4.36 -3.26
N LEU A 93 -6.06 4.19 -3.14
CA LEU A 93 -5.22 4.89 -2.18
C LEU A 93 -4.40 5.94 -2.92
N ARG A 94 -4.55 7.21 -2.54
CA ARG A 94 -3.93 8.34 -3.24
C ARG A 94 -2.98 9.11 -2.34
N CYS A 95 -1.86 9.58 -2.90
CA CYS A 95 -1.01 10.57 -2.26
C CYS A 95 -1.83 11.84 -1.98
N ILE A 96 -1.84 12.33 -0.73
CA ILE A 96 -2.63 13.53 -0.39
C ILE A 96 -2.12 14.80 -1.08
N ARG A 97 -0.83 14.85 -1.44
CA ARG A 97 -0.20 16.01 -2.11
C ARG A 97 -0.50 16.05 -3.61
N CYS A 98 -0.09 15.04 -4.37
CA CYS A 98 -0.20 15.06 -5.85
C CYS A 98 -1.36 14.24 -6.43
N LYS A 99 -2.13 13.54 -5.58
CA LYS A 99 -3.28 12.70 -5.96
C LYS A 99 -2.97 11.47 -6.81
N LEU A 100 -1.69 11.16 -7.03
CA LEU A 100 -1.24 9.92 -7.66
C LEU A 100 -1.83 8.71 -6.93
N VAL A 101 -2.36 7.74 -7.68
CA VAL A 101 -2.82 6.45 -7.14
C VAL A 101 -1.59 5.60 -6.82
N LEU A 102 -1.45 5.20 -5.56
CA LEU A 102 -0.32 4.41 -5.06
C LEU A 102 -0.68 2.93 -4.91
N GLY A 103 -1.97 2.62 -4.79
CA GLY A 103 -2.46 1.30 -4.44
C GLY A 103 -3.96 1.28 -4.23
N TYR A 104 -4.47 0.22 -3.62
CA TYR A 104 -5.89 0.09 -3.28
C TYR A 104 -6.11 -0.93 -2.14
N ASN A 105 -7.26 -0.81 -1.50
CA ASN A 105 -7.86 -1.87 -0.68
C ASN A 105 -8.97 -2.57 -1.46
N LEU A 106 -9.17 -3.85 -1.17
CA LEU A 106 -10.36 -4.57 -1.59
C LEU A 106 -11.47 -4.43 -0.54
N ASP A 107 -12.71 -4.50 -1.01
CA ASP A 107 -13.89 -4.56 -0.14
C ASP A 107 -13.91 -5.86 0.67
N ASP A 108 -14.47 -5.84 1.88
CA ASP A 108 -14.53 -7.02 2.75
C ASP A 108 -15.28 -8.20 2.12
N SER A 109 -16.23 -7.95 1.21
CA SER A 109 -16.93 -8.99 0.45
C SER A 109 -16.00 -9.85 -0.43
N GLN A 110 -14.76 -9.41 -0.67
CA GLN A 110 -13.76 -10.12 -1.47
C GLN A 110 -12.98 -11.16 -0.67
N PHE A 111 -13.23 -11.28 0.65
CA PHE A 111 -12.53 -12.22 1.52
C PHE A 111 -13.52 -13.23 2.10
N GLU A 112 -13.09 -14.49 2.19
CA GLU A 112 -13.87 -15.53 2.86
C GLU A 112 -14.05 -15.17 4.35
N LYS A 113 -15.28 -15.37 4.85
CA LYS A 113 -15.87 -14.79 6.07
C LYS A 113 -15.05 -14.97 7.35
N GLN A 114 -14.06 -14.12 7.56
CA GLN A 114 -13.49 -13.79 8.87
C GLN A 114 -13.54 -12.27 9.02
N GLU A 115 -14.64 -11.78 9.61
CA GLU A 115 -14.78 -10.39 10.02
C GLU A 115 -13.69 -10.04 11.05
N GLY A 116 -13.10 -8.85 10.93
CA GLY A 116 -12.10 -8.36 11.87
C GLY A 116 -10.66 -8.79 11.59
N ASN A 117 -10.41 -9.66 10.60
CA ASN A 117 -9.03 -9.94 10.19
C ASN A 117 -8.41 -8.75 9.46
N PRO A 118 -7.17 -8.37 9.82
CA PRO A 118 -6.40 -7.38 9.08
C PRO A 118 -6.34 -7.72 7.59
N ARG A 119 -6.65 -6.76 6.72
CA ARG A 119 -6.65 -6.94 5.26
C ARG A 119 -5.32 -6.49 4.65
N PRO A 120 -4.83 -7.18 3.60
CA PRO A 120 -3.66 -6.71 2.87
C PRO A 120 -3.94 -5.39 2.13
N VAL A 121 -2.87 -4.67 1.83
CA VAL A 121 -2.89 -3.50 0.94
C VAL A 121 -2.20 -3.87 -0.37
N TYR A 122 -2.77 -3.46 -1.50
CA TYR A 122 -2.21 -3.74 -2.82
C TYR A 122 -1.53 -2.48 -3.36
N LEU A 123 -0.21 -2.50 -3.51
CA LEU A 123 0.58 -1.36 -3.99
C LEU A 123 0.83 -1.47 -5.49
N LEU A 124 0.50 -0.42 -6.25
CA LEU A 124 0.71 -0.41 -7.70
C LEU A 124 2.21 -0.24 -8.03
N PRO A 125 2.75 -1.00 -9.00
CA PRO A 125 4.15 -0.92 -9.38
C PRO A 125 4.47 0.42 -10.04
N GLY A 126 5.63 0.98 -9.72
CA GLY A 126 6.14 2.22 -10.32
C GLY A 126 5.65 3.52 -9.65
N GLY A 127 4.75 3.45 -8.67
CA GLY A 127 4.26 4.63 -7.95
C GLY A 127 5.12 5.08 -6.76
N LEU A 128 6.14 4.28 -6.40
CA LEU A 128 6.95 4.43 -5.18
C LEU A 128 8.44 4.42 -5.50
N LEU A 129 9.20 5.23 -4.76
CA LEU A 129 10.65 5.31 -4.81
C LEU A 129 11.21 5.12 -3.39
N SER A 130 12.21 4.28 -3.19
CA SER A 130 12.78 4.11 -1.84
C SER A 130 13.60 5.33 -1.42
N THR A 131 13.74 5.57 -0.12
CA THR A 131 14.66 6.60 0.41
C THR A 131 16.10 6.37 -0.06
N GLN A 132 16.52 5.11 -0.14
CA GLN A 132 17.84 4.74 -0.65
C GLN A 132 18.01 5.19 -2.12
N ASP A 133 17.01 4.93 -2.97
CA ASP A 133 17.04 5.36 -4.36
C ASP A 133 17.07 6.89 -4.50
N MET A 134 16.35 7.62 -3.64
CA MET A 134 16.39 9.08 -3.60
C MET A 134 17.78 9.62 -3.21
N VAL A 135 18.42 9.00 -2.21
CA VAL A 135 19.78 9.37 -1.78
C VAL A 135 20.80 9.10 -2.88
N GLU A 136 20.63 8.02 -3.63
CA GLU A 136 21.46 7.69 -4.81
C GLU A 136 21.15 8.56 -6.04
N GLY A 137 20.18 9.48 -5.95
CA GLY A 137 19.81 10.37 -7.06
C GLY A 137 19.03 9.69 -8.18
N LYS A 138 18.52 8.46 -7.97
CA LYS A 138 17.66 7.80 -8.94
C LYS A 138 16.35 8.56 -9.05
N GLN A 139 15.95 8.87 -10.27
CA GLN A 139 14.63 9.45 -10.52
C GLN A 139 13.59 8.35 -10.68
N ALA A 140 12.42 8.58 -10.10
CA ALA A 140 11.32 7.67 -10.26
C ALA A 140 10.77 7.76 -11.70
N GLN A 141 10.74 6.63 -12.39
CA GLN A 141 10.12 6.55 -13.70
C GLN A 141 8.61 6.53 -13.51
N THR A 142 7.91 7.51 -14.10
CA THR A 142 6.44 7.51 -14.07
C THR A 142 5.96 6.36 -14.95
N PRO A 143 5.22 5.38 -14.41
CA PRO A 143 4.72 4.29 -15.23
C PRO A 143 3.64 4.82 -16.18
N ALA A 144 3.53 4.24 -17.38
CA ALA A 144 2.60 4.71 -18.42
C ALA A 144 1.14 4.82 -17.95
N TRP A 145 0.71 3.98 -17.01
CA TRP A 145 -0.63 4.03 -16.42
C TRP A 145 -0.87 5.27 -15.55
N ALA A 146 0.18 5.92 -15.05
CA ALA A 146 0.12 7.10 -14.18
C ALA A 146 0.18 8.42 -14.96
N GLU A 147 0.45 8.39 -16.26
CA GLU A 147 0.58 9.60 -17.10
C GLU A 147 -0.78 10.17 -17.53
N GLN A 148 -1.86 9.39 -17.42
CA GLN A 148 -3.22 9.82 -17.78
C GLN A 148 -3.82 10.65 -16.62
N LYS A 149 -3.78 11.98 -16.77
CA LYS A 149 -4.50 12.95 -15.93
C LYS A 149 -5.96 13.06 -16.29
#